data_AF-A0A1C7D6X9-F1
#
_entry.id   AF-A0A1C7D6X9-F1
#
_cell.length_a   1.000
_cell.length_b   1.000
_cell.length_c   1.000
_cell.angle_alpha   90.00
_cell.angle_beta   90.00
_cell.angle_gamma   90.00
#
_symmetry.space_group_name_H-M   'P 1'
#
loop_
_entity.id
_entity.type
_entity.pdbx_description
1 polymer ?
#
loop_
_entity_poly.entity_id
_entity_poly.type
_entity_poly.pdbx_seq_one_letter_code
_entity_poly.pdbx_strand_id
1 'polypeptide(L)'
;MTVREEDRTIEMPAIQAVFRAIGKSAMKGNRFAQKTLAELVTSVEAVDHESSVALFGTAVEYKLAWSQEIERCEKDGIEPPRPVPHPANIILDPASGKVRFEGPQTKEQREQLEACLARRDEAQEEVSYIAEKYRPSRSEKMRALYLDGWHWEQRMFDIINNAVPRRYKANLENRSYRDGASRSGHALVELAKDKRMRGEYLGESHSEEP
;
A
#
# COMPACT_ATOMS: atom_id res chain seq x y z
N MET A 1 -32.75 -2.23 -12.80
CA MET A 1 -34.00 -1.42 -12.82
C MET A 1 -33.64 -0.09 -13.44
N THR A 2 -34.43 0.39 -14.40
CA THR A 2 -34.23 1.70 -15.03
C THR A 2 -34.90 2.78 -14.18
N VAL A 3 -34.10 3.70 -13.64
CA VAL A 3 -34.62 4.89 -12.93
C VAL A 3 -34.42 6.08 -13.85
N ARG A 4 -35.49 6.87 -14.03
CA ARG A 4 -35.48 8.07 -14.87
C ARG A 4 -35.32 9.30 -13.99
N GLU A 5 -34.24 10.05 -14.21
CA GLU A 5 -33.94 11.25 -13.42
C GLU A 5 -33.73 12.44 -14.37
N GLU A 6 -34.68 13.37 -14.34
CA GLU A 6 -34.79 14.66 -15.06
C GLU A 6 -34.59 14.61 -16.59
N ASP A 7 -33.52 14.01 -17.11
CA ASP A 7 -33.33 13.75 -18.55
C ASP A 7 -32.42 12.54 -18.88
N ARG A 8 -32.02 11.72 -17.89
CA ARG A 8 -31.20 10.53 -18.12
C ARG A 8 -31.79 9.28 -17.45
N THR A 9 -31.76 8.17 -18.18
CA THR A 9 -32.14 6.85 -17.66
C THR A 9 -30.87 6.13 -17.24
N ILE A 10 -30.75 5.83 -15.94
CA ILE A 10 -29.59 5.15 -15.39
C ILE A 10 -30.04 3.76 -14.95
N GLU A 11 -29.31 2.73 -15.40
CA GLU A 11 -29.47 1.38 -14.86
C GLU A 11 -28.80 1.32 -13.49
N MET A 12 -29.60 0.95 -12.48
CA MET A 12 -29.08 0.74 -11.13
C MET A 12 -29.72 -0.48 -10.46
N PRO A 13 -29.02 -1.09 -9.48
CA PRO A 13 -29.59 -2.08 -8.57
C PRO A 13 -30.84 -1.55 -7.87
N ALA A 14 -31.86 -2.40 -7.71
CA ALA A 14 -33.16 -1.99 -7.16
C ALA A 14 -33.05 -1.36 -5.76
N ILE A 15 -32.14 -1.86 -4.92
CA ILE A 15 -31.93 -1.32 -3.56
C ILE A 15 -31.40 0.12 -3.58
N GLN A 16 -30.50 0.45 -4.53
CA GLN A 16 -29.98 1.81 -4.68
C GLN A 16 -31.07 2.78 -5.14
N ALA A 17 -31.99 2.33 -6.01
CA ALA A 17 -33.13 3.12 -6.44
C ALA A 17 -34.06 3.47 -5.27
N VAL A 18 -34.36 2.49 -4.40
CA VAL A 18 -35.21 2.68 -3.21
C VAL A 18 -34.58 3.66 -2.22
N PHE A 19 -33.30 3.49 -1.89
CA PHE A 19 -32.61 4.42 -0.99
C PHE A 19 -32.59 5.85 -1.53
N ARG A 20 -32.34 6.04 -2.83
CA ARG A 20 -32.40 7.36 -3.46
C ARG A 20 -33.80 7.98 -3.40
N ALA A 21 -34.84 7.18 -3.63
CA ALA A 21 -36.22 7.65 -3.55
C ALA A 21 -36.62 8.06 -2.12
N ILE A 22 -36.25 7.26 -1.11
CA ILE A 22 -36.45 7.58 0.31
C ILE A 22 -35.69 8.86 0.68
N GLY A 23 -34.42 8.97 0.28
CA GLY A 23 -33.61 10.17 0.51
C GLY A 23 -34.22 11.42 -0.11
N LYS A 24 -34.64 11.35 -1.38
CA LYS A 24 -35.32 12.46 -2.06
C LYS A 24 -36.63 12.87 -1.37
N SER A 25 -37.40 11.90 -0.88
CA SER A 25 -38.64 12.14 -0.14
C SER A 25 -38.38 12.76 1.24
N ALA A 26 -37.36 12.28 1.95
CA ALA A 26 -36.96 12.79 3.25
C ALA A 26 -36.48 14.26 3.17
N MET A 27 -35.67 14.60 2.15
CA MET A 27 -35.20 15.97 1.91
C MET A 27 -36.33 16.94 1.56
N LYS A 28 -37.44 16.43 1.01
CA LYS A 28 -38.66 17.21 0.74
C LYS A 28 -39.58 17.39 1.96
N GLY A 29 -39.16 16.95 3.15
CA GLY A 29 -39.91 17.15 4.39
C GLY A 29 -40.93 16.06 4.73
N ASN A 30 -40.91 14.92 4.02
CA ASN A 30 -41.77 13.80 4.40
C ASN A 30 -41.27 13.18 5.73
N ARG A 31 -42.01 13.44 6.81
CA ARG A 31 -41.67 13.01 8.17
C ARG A 31 -41.52 11.48 8.30
N PHE A 32 -42.31 10.71 7.57
CA PHE A 32 -42.19 9.25 7.58
C PHE A 32 -40.87 8.82 6.92
N ALA A 33 -40.55 9.37 5.75
CA ALA A 33 -39.30 9.07 5.06
C ALA A 33 -38.06 9.53 5.85
N GLN A 34 -38.13 10.69 6.52
CA GLN A 34 -37.07 11.18 7.41
C GLN A 34 -36.83 10.22 8.59
N LYS A 35 -37.91 9.76 9.25
CA LYS A 35 -37.82 8.81 10.36
C LYS A 35 -37.21 7.48 9.89
N THR A 36 -37.71 6.90 8.80
CA THR A 36 -37.19 5.64 8.25
C THR A 36 -35.71 5.76 7.87
N LEU A 37 -35.32 6.86 7.23
CA LEU A 37 -33.91 7.08 6.87
C LEU A 37 -33.02 7.20 8.12
N ALA A 38 -33.46 7.95 9.14
CA ALA A 38 -32.72 8.10 10.39
C ALA A 38 -32.56 6.76 11.13
N GLU A 39 -33.61 5.93 11.18
CA GLU A 39 -33.57 4.59 11.78
C GLU A 39 -32.58 3.67 11.06
N LEU A 40 -32.60 3.66 9.72
CA LEU A 40 -31.65 2.87 8.92
C LEU A 40 -30.21 3.32 9.16
N VAL A 41 -29.92 4.62 9.09
CA VAL A 41 -28.57 5.16 9.33
C VAL A 41 -28.10 4.83 10.74
N THR A 42 -28.93 5.07 11.76
CA THR A 42 -28.60 4.77 13.16
C THR A 42 -28.29 3.29 13.35
N SER A 43 -29.05 2.39 12.73
CA SER A 43 -28.80 0.95 12.80
C SER A 43 -27.46 0.55 12.17
N VAL A 44 -27.12 1.14 11.02
CA VAL A 44 -25.86 0.88 10.33
C VAL A 44 -24.68 1.43 11.12
N GLU A 45 -24.80 2.65 11.65
CA GLU A 45 -23.77 3.26 12.50
C GLU A 45 -23.55 2.47 13.80
N ALA A 46 -24.62 1.95 14.41
CA ALA A 46 -24.50 1.12 15.60
C ALA A 46 -23.76 -0.19 15.33
N VAL A 47 -24.10 -0.89 14.23
CA VAL A 47 -23.42 -2.13 13.83
C VAL A 47 -21.97 -1.89 13.45
N ASP A 48 -21.70 -0.81 12.72
CA ASP A 48 -20.33 -0.41 12.35
C ASP A 48 -19.50 -0.07 13.59
N HIS A 49 -20.09 0.69 14.52
CA HIS A 49 -19.43 1.03 15.78
C HIS A 49 -19.13 -0.20 16.62
N GLU A 50 -20.09 -1.12 16.80
CA GLU A 50 -19.90 -2.37 17.54
C GLU A 50 -18.80 -3.22 16.92
N SER A 51 -18.81 -3.36 15.59
CA SER A 51 -17.77 -4.09 14.85
C SER A 51 -16.39 -3.43 15.02
N SER A 52 -16.33 -2.10 14.98
CA SER A 52 -15.09 -1.34 15.18
C SER A 52 -14.54 -1.52 16.60
N VAL A 53 -15.39 -1.45 17.62
CA VAL A 53 -14.98 -1.65 19.03
C VAL A 53 -14.51 -3.09 19.25
N ALA A 54 -15.22 -4.08 18.72
CA ALA A 54 -14.81 -5.48 18.82
C ALA A 54 -13.44 -5.71 18.16
N LEU A 55 -13.25 -5.22 16.93
CA LEU A 55 -11.96 -5.30 16.24
C LEU A 55 -10.85 -4.59 17.01
N PHE A 56 -11.12 -3.42 17.59
CA PHE A 56 -10.16 -2.68 18.40
C PHE A 56 -9.71 -3.48 19.62
N GLY A 57 -10.67 -4.06 20.37
CA GLY A 57 -10.38 -4.92 21.51
C GLY A 57 -9.49 -6.11 21.12
N THR A 58 -9.89 -6.88 20.10
CA THR A 58 -9.10 -8.02 19.61
C THR A 58 -7.71 -7.60 19.13
N ALA A 59 -7.58 -6.45 18.46
CA ALA A 59 -6.30 -5.95 17.97
C ALA A 59 -5.37 -5.50 19.11
N VAL A 60 -5.92 -4.92 20.19
CA VAL A 60 -5.17 -4.59 21.41
C VAL A 60 -4.61 -5.87 22.05
N GLU A 61 -5.47 -6.86 22.28
CA GLU A 61 -5.08 -8.13 22.90
C GLU A 61 -4.02 -8.86 22.07
N TYR A 62 -4.23 -8.94 20.76
CA TYR A 62 -3.28 -9.54 19.83
C TYR A 62 -1.93 -8.82 19.85
N LYS A 63 -1.94 -7.48 19.80
CA LYS A 63 -0.71 -6.67 19.81
C LYS A 63 0.05 -6.85 21.11
N LEU A 64 -0.64 -6.87 22.25
CA LEU A 64 -0.03 -7.07 23.56
C LEU A 64 0.57 -8.47 23.70
N ALA A 65 -0.20 -9.52 23.39
CA ALA A 65 0.24 -10.91 23.52
C ALA A 65 1.49 -11.19 22.69
N TRP A 66 1.51 -10.77 21.42
CA TRP A 66 2.68 -10.98 20.56
C TRP A 66 3.87 -10.10 20.93
N SER A 67 3.65 -8.86 21.40
CA SER A 67 4.76 -8.01 21.82
C SER A 67 5.46 -8.61 23.05
N GLN A 68 4.71 -9.17 23.98
CA GLN A 68 5.26 -9.86 25.16
C GLN A 68 6.04 -11.12 24.78
N GLU A 69 5.52 -11.93 23.86
CA GLU A 69 6.22 -13.15 23.43
C GLU A 69 7.51 -12.82 22.66
N ILE A 70 7.48 -11.81 21.78
CA ILE A 70 8.69 -11.35 21.07
C ILE A 70 9.72 -10.83 22.07
N GLU A 71 9.33 -9.99 23.03
CA GLU A 71 10.24 -9.45 24.05
C GLU A 71 10.82 -10.57 24.93
N ARG A 72 10.03 -11.59 25.25
CA ARG A 72 10.51 -12.78 25.97
C ARG A 72 11.55 -13.54 25.15
N CYS A 73 11.28 -13.84 23.89
CA CYS A 73 12.23 -14.53 23.01
C CYS A 73 13.54 -13.73 22.86
N GLU A 74 13.45 -12.40 22.70
CA GLU A 74 14.61 -11.52 22.60
C GLU A 74 15.47 -11.56 23.87
N LYS A 75 14.86 -11.57 25.07
CA LYS A 75 15.57 -11.69 26.35
C LYS A 75 16.26 -13.05 26.51
N ASP A 76 15.61 -14.10 26.04
CA ASP A 76 16.12 -15.47 26.15
C ASP A 76 17.13 -15.82 25.02
N GLY A 77 17.34 -14.91 24.05
CA GLY A 77 18.22 -15.12 22.91
C GLY A 77 17.70 -16.16 21.91
N ILE A 78 16.40 -16.44 21.93
CA ILE A 78 15.72 -17.39 21.05
C ILE A 78 15.19 -16.62 19.84
N GLU A 79 15.20 -17.25 18.66
CA GLU A 79 14.63 -16.62 17.46
C GLU A 79 13.13 -16.32 17.66
N PRO A 80 12.72 -15.04 17.59
CA PRO A 80 11.35 -14.67 17.90
C PRO A 80 10.38 -15.14 16.82
N PRO A 81 9.15 -15.54 17.20
CA PRO A 81 8.13 -15.89 16.23
C PRO A 81 7.78 -14.67 15.37
N ARG A 82 7.47 -14.92 14.08
CA ARG A 82 7.05 -13.89 13.11
C ARG A 82 5.56 -14.00 12.81
N PRO A 83 4.68 -13.53 13.71
CA PRO A 83 3.24 -13.58 13.51
C PRO A 83 2.82 -12.75 12.29
N VAL A 84 1.73 -13.19 11.66
CA VAL A 84 1.08 -12.50 10.55
C VAL A 84 -0.36 -12.21 10.97
N PRO A 85 -0.78 -10.93 11.04
CA PRO A 85 0.01 -9.71 10.88
C PRO A 85 0.99 -9.47 12.05
N HIS A 86 2.13 -8.81 11.79
CA HIS A 86 3.08 -8.48 12.86
C HIS A 86 2.52 -7.38 13.80
N PRO A 87 2.69 -7.44 15.13
CA PRO A 87 2.12 -6.47 16.07
C PRO A 87 2.52 -5.00 15.80
N ALA A 88 3.77 -4.75 15.42
CA ALA A 88 4.24 -3.42 15.00
C ALA A 88 3.55 -2.85 13.74
N ASN A 89 2.94 -3.69 12.91
CA ASN A 89 2.21 -3.25 11.71
C ASN A 89 0.73 -2.90 12.04
N ILE A 90 0.29 -3.10 13.29
CA ILE A 90 -1.06 -2.79 13.76
C ILE A 90 -1.02 -1.42 14.44
N ILE A 91 -1.68 -0.43 13.83
CA ILE A 91 -1.82 0.92 14.35
C ILE A 91 -3.21 1.05 14.96
N LEU A 92 -3.23 1.39 16.24
CA LEU A 92 -4.43 1.57 17.04
C LEU A 92 -4.57 3.07 17.30
N ASP A 93 -5.70 3.65 16.91
CA ASP A 93 -6.07 5.02 17.28
C ASP A 93 -6.99 4.97 18.50
N PRO A 94 -6.51 5.33 19.70
CA PRO A 94 -7.31 5.27 20.93
C PRO A 94 -8.45 6.30 20.95
N ALA A 95 -8.32 7.40 20.19
CA ALA A 95 -9.32 8.46 20.17
C ALA A 95 -10.49 8.11 19.26
N SER A 96 -10.20 7.49 18.10
CA SER A 96 -11.24 7.12 17.14
C SER A 96 -11.71 5.66 17.25
N GLY A 97 -11.02 4.82 18.04
CA GLY A 97 -11.27 3.37 18.12
C GLY A 97 -11.02 2.63 16.80
N LYS A 98 -10.23 3.20 15.88
CA LYS A 98 -9.96 2.61 14.55
C LYS A 98 -8.68 1.81 14.57
N VAL A 99 -8.69 0.71 13.82
CA VAL A 99 -7.54 -0.17 13.61
C VAL A 99 -7.07 -0.05 12.16
N ARG A 100 -5.78 0.20 11.97
CA ARG A 100 -5.14 0.22 10.65
C ARG A 100 -4.01 -0.81 10.60
N PHE A 101 -3.94 -1.56 9.50
CA PHE A 101 -2.89 -2.53 9.25
C PHE A 101 -1.94 -2.00 8.17
N GLU A 102 -0.69 -1.75 8.52
CA GLU A 102 0.38 -1.27 7.63
C GLU A 102 1.39 -2.40 7.35
N GLY A 103 0.93 -3.45 6.69
CA GLY A 103 1.77 -4.60 6.33
C GLY A 103 0.97 -5.83 5.90
N PRO A 104 1.65 -6.97 5.69
CA PRO A 104 1.00 -8.19 5.23
C PRO A 104 0.04 -8.72 6.31
N GLN A 105 -1.17 -9.06 5.87
CA GLN A 105 -2.22 -9.67 6.68
C GLN A 105 -2.32 -11.17 6.44
N THR A 106 -1.79 -11.67 5.32
CA THR A 106 -1.75 -13.09 4.97
C THR A 106 -0.33 -13.60 4.77
N LYS A 107 -0.15 -14.91 4.79
CA LYS A 107 1.17 -15.54 4.59
C LYS A 107 1.71 -15.27 3.19
N GLU A 108 0.85 -15.31 2.18
CA GLU A 108 1.19 -15.03 0.78
C GLU A 108 1.65 -13.58 0.61
N GLN A 109 0.95 -12.63 1.26
CA GLN A 109 1.38 -11.23 1.25
C GLN A 109 2.73 -11.04 1.95
N ARG A 110 3.03 -11.82 2.99
CA ARG A 110 4.34 -11.80 3.65
C ARG A 110 5.43 -12.33 2.71
N GLU A 111 5.19 -13.45 2.04
CA GLU A 111 6.15 -14.03 1.08
C GLU A 111 6.43 -13.06 -0.08
N GLN A 112 5.40 -12.40 -0.60
CA GLN A 112 5.56 -11.35 -1.61
C GLN A 112 6.37 -10.17 -1.07
N LEU A 113 6.12 -9.73 0.17
CA LEU A 113 6.92 -8.69 0.79
C LEU A 113 8.38 -9.11 0.95
N GLU A 114 8.64 -10.34 1.41
CA GLU A 114 10.00 -10.87 1.57
C GLU A 114 10.74 -10.95 0.22
N ALA A 115 10.08 -11.40 -0.85
CA ALA A 115 10.63 -11.39 -2.20
C ALA A 115 10.94 -9.97 -2.70
N CYS A 116 10.04 -9.01 -2.47
CA CYS A 116 10.28 -7.60 -2.79
C CYS A 116 11.47 -7.04 -2.01
N LEU A 117 11.58 -7.32 -0.72
CA LEU A 117 12.69 -6.87 0.11
C LEU A 117 14.02 -7.49 -0.34
N ALA A 118 14.02 -8.78 -0.69
CA ALA A 118 15.19 -9.44 -1.26
C ALA A 118 15.64 -8.76 -2.56
N ARG A 119 14.72 -8.48 -3.49
CA ARG A 119 15.05 -7.75 -4.73
C ARG A 119 15.58 -6.35 -4.48
N ARG A 120 15.09 -5.66 -3.44
CA ARG A 120 15.62 -4.36 -3.03
C ARG A 120 17.05 -4.47 -2.50
N ASP A 121 17.32 -5.48 -1.70
CA ASP A 121 18.66 -5.69 -1.12
C ASP A 121 19.66 -6.06 -2.23
N GLU A 122 19.27 -6.90 -3.20
CA GLU A 122 20.02 -7.13 -4.44
C GLU A 122 20.28 -5.82 -5.22
N ALA A 123 19.27 -4.95 -5.34
CA ALA A 123 19.44 -3.64 -6.00
C ALA A 123 20.51 -2.78 -5.29
N GLN A 124 20.55 -2.83 -3.96
CA GLN A 124 21.56 -2.12 -3.17
C GLN A 124 22.96 -2.67 -3.42
N GLU A 125 23.12 -4.00 -3.48
CA GLU A 125 24.39 -4.65 -3.78
C GLU A 125 24.89 -4.26 -5.17
N GLU A 126 24.02 -4.31 -6.18
CA GLU A 126 24.34 -3.92 -7.55
C GLU A 126 24.70 -2.43 -7.66
N VAL A 127 23.96 -1.54 -6.98
CA VAL A 127 24.30 -0.11 -6.91
C VAL A 127 25.71 0.09 -6.33
N SER A 128 26.04 -0.60 -5.25
CA SER A 128 27.36 -0.52 -4.63
C SER A 128 28.46 -1.07 -5.55
N TYR A 129 28.22 -2.20 -6.19
CA TYR A 129 29.13 -2.81 -7.17
C TYR A 129 29.39 -1.88 -8.36
N ILE A 130 28.33 -1.36 -8.97
CA ILE A 130 28.41 -0.46 -10.13
C ILE A 130 29.12 0.85 -9.73
N ALA A 131 28.82 1.42 -8.56
CA ALA A 131 29.48 2.62 -8.06
C ALA A 131 31.00 2.40 -7.88
N GLU A 132 31.41 1.23 -7.40
CA GLU A 132 32.81 0.86 -7.27
C GLU A 132 33.51 0.72 -8.63
N LYS A 133 32.88 0.06 -9.61
CA LYS A 133 33.43 -0.12 -10.97
C LYS A 133 33.40 1.15 -11.82
N TYR A 134 32.45 2.04 -11.57
CA TYR A 134 32.34 3.32 -12.26
C TYR A 134 33.55 4.22 -11.99
N ARG A 135 34.02 4.27 -10.73
CA ARG A 135 35.12 5.15 -10.27
C ARG A 135 36.43 4.96 -11.07
N PRO A 136 36.99 3.74 -11.22
CA PRO A 136 38.24 3.52 -11.94
C PRO A 136 38.08 3.43 -13.47
N SER A 137 36.86 3.34 -13.98
CA SER A 137 36.62 3.17 -15.42
C SER A 137 37.13 4.36 -16.22
N ARG A 138 38.02 4.11 -17.19
CA ARG A 138 38.62 5.15 -18.07
C ARG A 138 37.95 5.27 -19.43
N SER A 139 37.25 4.22 -19.87
CA SER A 139 36.50 4.22 -21.14
C SER A 139 35.17 4.95 -20.97
N GLU A 140 34.90 5.89 -21.87
CA GLU A 140 33.65 6.66 -21.91
C GLU A 140 32.43 5.75 -22.17
N LYS A 141 32.59 4.77 -23.08
CA LYS A 141 31.55 3.78 -23.36
C LYS A 141 31.20 2.94 -22.13
N MET A 142 32.21 2.48 -21.38
CA MET A 142 31.97 1.70 -20.15
C MET A 142 31.36 2.57 -19.04
N ARG A 143 31.80 3.83 -18.92
CA ARG A 143 31.18 4.77 -17.97
C ARG A 143 29.71 5.01 -18.27
N ALA A 144 29.33 5.14 -19.54
CA ALA A 144 27.93 5.31 -19.93
C ALA A 144 27.09 4.07 -19.54
N LEU A 145 27.60 2.86 -19.82
CA LEU A 145 26.92 1.61 -19.49
C LEU A 145 26.77 1.42 -17.98
N TYR A 146 27.82 1.70 -17.20
CA TYR A 146 27.71 1.68 -15.74
C TYR A 146 26.76 2.74 -15.19
N LEU A 147 26.72 3.94 -15.80
CA LEU A 147 25.82 4.98 -15.34
C LEU A 147 24.35 4.61 -15.55
N ASP A 148 24.04 4.01 -16.70
CA ASP A 148 22.70 3.52 -17.03
C ASP A 148 22.25 2.41 -16.07
N GLY A 149 23.10 1.41 -15.84
CA GLY A 149 22.84 0.35 -14.85
C GLY A 149 22.70 0.89 -13.42
N TRP A 150 23.50 1.89 -13.04
CA TRP A 150 23.40 2.53 -11.72
C TRP A 150 22.05 3.22 -11.55
N HIS A 151 21.57 3.93 -12.58
CA HIS A 151 20.27 4.60 -12.54
C HIS A 151 19.11 3.60 -12.50
N TRP A 152 19.23 2.50 -13.26
CA TRP A 152 18.25 1.42 -13.25
C TRP A 152 18.10 0.79 -11.87
N GLU A 153 19.19 0.32 -11.27
CA GLU A 153 19.13 -0.38 -9.97
C GLU A 153 18.74 0.58 -8.84
N GLN A 154 19.22 1.83 -8.87
CA GLN A 154 18.78 2.87 -7.94
C GLN A 154 17.27 3.13 -8.04
N ARG A 155 16.71 3.13 -9.26
CA ARG A 155 15.28 3.32 -9.47
C ARG A 155 14.48 2.11 -8.98
N MET A 156 14.96 0.90 -9.23
CA MET A 156 14.34 -0.32 -8.73
C MET A 156 14.27 -0.31 -7.20
N PHE A 157 15.38 0.03 -6.54
CA PHE A 157 15.43 0.21 -5.09
C PHE A 157 14.38 1.23 -4.63
N ASP A 158 14.34 2.41 -5.24
CA ASP A 158 13.42 3.48 -4.85
C ASP A 158 11.95 3.09 -5.07
N ILE A 159 11.60 2.38 -6.15
CA ILE A 159 10.23 1.90 -6.41
C ILE A 159 9.77 0.97 -5.28
N ILE A 160 10.58 -0.05 -4.97
CA ILE A 160 10.24 -1.02 -3.93
C ILE A 160 10.19 -0.32 -2.56
N ASN A 161 11.18 0.51 -2.25
CA ASN A 161 11.27 1.22 -0.98
C ASN A 161 10.12 2.22 -0.77
N ASN A 162 9.56 2.78 -1.85
CA ASN A 162 8.40 3.67 -1.78
C ASN A 162 7.08 2.91 -1.56
N ALA A 163 6.99 1.67 -2.06
CA ALA A 163 5.79 0.84 -1.94
C ALA A 163 5.64 0.19 -0.56
N VAL A 164 6.75 -0.06 0.15
CA VAL A 164 6.70 -0.73 1.46
C VAL A 164 6.33 0.21 2.61
N PRO A 165 5.67 -0.31 3.68
CA PRO A 165 5.39 0.45 4.89
C PRO A 165 6.65 1.02 5.54
N ARG A 166 6.50 2.10 6.33
CA ARG A 166 7.62 2.85 6.93
C ARG A 166 8.63 1.98 7.66
N ARG A 167 8.18 0.93 8.36
CA ARG A 167 9.03 0.00 9.10
C ARG A 167 10.07 -0.69 8.24
N TYR A 168 9.73 -0.99 6.98
CA TYR A 168 10.59 -1.74 6.07
C TYR A 168 11.44 -0.82 5.19
N LYS A 169 11.34 0.50 5.32
CA LYS A 169 12.10 1.42 4.48
C LYS A 169 13.58 1.41 4.84
N ALA A 170 14.44 1.38 3.83
CA ALA A 170 15.89 1.43 3.93
C ALA A 170 16.45 2.66 3.21
N ASN A 171 17.68 3.05 3.57
CA ASN A 171 18.41 4.11 2.89
C ASN A 171 19.31 3.48 1.82
N LEU A 172 19.31 4.08 0.63
CA LEU A 172 20.20 3.64 -0.45
C LEU A 172 21.61 4.20 -0.24
N GLU A 173 22.61 3.33 -0.15
CA GLU A 173 24.03 3.67 -0.16
C GLU A 173 24.56 3.83 -1.57
N ASN A 174 25.65 4.60 -1.73
CA ASN A 174 26.29 4.85 -3.03
C ASN A 174 25.32 5.36 -4.11
N ARG A 175 24.44 6.28 -3.74
CA ARG A 175 23.47 6.90 -4.65
C ARG A 175 24.15 7.74 -5.74
N SER A 176 23.71 7.59 -6.99
CA SER A 176 24.04 8.49 -8.08
C SER A 176 23.22 9.78 -7.99
N TYR A 177 23.88 10.92 -8.13
CA TYR A 177 23.25 12.25 -8.15
C TYR A 177 23.23 12.90 -9.53
N ARG A 178 23.61 12.17 -10.57
CA ARG A 178 23.66 12.69 -11.95
C ARG A 178 22.27 12.84 -12.57
N ASP A 179 22.20 13.61 -13.64
CA ASP A 179 20.97 13.79 -14.43
C ASP A 179 20.41 12.44 -14.89
N GLY A 180 19.10 12.23 -14.69
CA GLY A 180 18.41 10.97 -14.98
C GLY A 180 18.28 9.99 -13.81
N ALA A 181 19.01 10.20 -12.72
CA ALA A 181 18.94 9.35 -11.53
C ALA A 181 17.64 9.57 -10.72
N SER A 182 17.00 8.49 -10.27
CA SER A 182 15.78 8.59 -9.44
C SER A 182 16.05 9.18 -8.07
N ARG A 183 15.00 9.74 -7.45
CA ARG A 183 15.02 10.26 -6.08
C ARG A 183 14.07 9.47 -5.19
N SER A 184 14.44 9.32 -3.92
CA SER A 184 13.58 8.71 -2.92
C SER A 184 12.24 9.44 -2.84
N GLY A 185 11.14 8.68 -2.68
CA GLY A 185 9.78 9.23 -2.64
C GLY A 185 9.13 9.54 -3.99
N HIS A 186 9.90 9.76 -5.06
CA HIS A 186 9.34 10.18 -6.36
C HIS A 186 9.24 9.05 -7.40
N ALA A 187 10.09 8.03 -7.30
CA ALA A 187 10.23 6.99 -8.33
C ALA A 187 8.92 6.24 -8.67
N LEU A 188 8.05 5.98 -7.68
CA LEU A 188 6.79 5.28 -7.91
C LEU A 188 5.77 6.16 -8.64
N VAL A 189 5.75 7.46 -8.32
CA VAL A 189 4.90 8.46 -8.99
C VAL A 189 5.38 8.71 -10.42
N GLU A 190 6.69 8.69 -10.65
CA GLU A 190 7.29 8.81 -11.99
C GLU A 190 6.93 7.59 -12.86
N LEU A 191 7.05 6.37 -12.32
CA LEU A 191 6.66 5.14 -13.02
C LEU A 191 5.17 5.14 -13.39
N ALA A 192 4.29 5.63 -12.50
CA ALA A 192 2.86 5.68 -12.76
C ALA A 192 2.49 6.69 -13.85
N LYS A 193 3.28 7.75 -14.05
CA LYS A 193 3.06 8.79 -15.06
C LYS A 193 3.65 8.44 -16.41
N ASP A 194 4.70 7.63 -16.45
CA ASP A 194 5.42 7.29 -17.68
C ASP A 194 5.07 5.88 -18.17
N LYS A 195 4.17 5.81 -19.17
CA LYS A 195 3.75 4.54 -19.79
C LYS A 195 4.91 3.78 -20.45
N ARG A 196 5.94 4.47 -20.93
CA ARG A 196 7.11 3.83 -21.58
C ARG A 196 7.96 3.11 -20.55
N MET A 197 8.17 3.75 -19.41
CA MET A 197 8.83 3.16 -18.24
C MET A 197 8.03 1.99 -17.64
N ARG A 198 6.72 1.93 -17.84
CA ARG A 198 5.94 0.76 -17.41
C ARG A 198 6.24 -0.48 -18.24
N GLY A 199 6.30 -0.32 -19.57
CA GLY A 199 6.59 -1.40 -20.52
C GLY A 199 8.02 -1.94 -20.42
N GLU A 200 9.00 -1.06 -20.22
CA GLU A 200 10.41 -1.45 -20.04
C GLU A 200 10.67 -2.25 -18.76
N TYR A 201 9.84 -2.07 -17.71
CA TYR A 201 10.13 -2.59 -16.36
C TYR A 201 9.18 -3.72 -15.90
N LEU A 202 7.93 -3.73 -16.36
CA LEU A 202 6.96 -4.79 -16.02
C LEU A 202 6.86 -5.89 -17.08
N GLY A 203 7.57 -5.75 -18.20
CA GLY A 203 7.48 -6.72 -19.30
C GLY A 203 6.07 -6.82 -19.87
N GLU A 204 5.28 -5.73 -19.81
CA GLU A 204 4.01 -5.65 -20.53
C GLU A 204 4.32 -5.67 -22.03
N SER A 205 4.36 -6.87 -22.61
CA SER A 205 4.31 -7.08 -24.04
C SER A 205 3.12 -6.29 -24.56
N HIS A 206 3.37 -5.33 -25.45
CA HIS A 206 2.34 -4.73 -26.26
C HIS A 206 1.61 -5.84 -27.02
N SER A 207 0.50 -6.32 -26.45
CA SER A 207 -0.62 -6.78 -27.24
C SER A 207 -1.23 -5.54 -27.86
N GLU A 208 -0.59 -5.07 -28.94
CA GLU A 208 -1.33 -4.45 -30.04
C GLU A 208 -2.31 -5.51 -30.53
N GLU A 209 -3.58 -5.37 -30.14
CA GLU A 209 -4.68 -6.01 -30.86
C GLU A 209 -5.39 -4.94 -31.72
N PRO A 210 -5.87 -5.36 -32.91
CA PRO A 210 -6.03 -4.51 -34.10
C PRO A 210 -7.26 -3.58 -34.11
#